data_AF-A0A6A3JUA7-F1
#
_entry.id   AF-A0A6A3JUA7-F1
#
_cell.length_a   1.000
_cell.length_b   1.000
_cell.length_c   1.000
_cell.angle_alpha   90.00
_cell.angle_beta   90.00
_cell.angle_gamma   90.00
#
_symmetry.space_group_name_H-M   'P 1'
#
loop_
_entity.id
_entity.type
_entity.pdbx_description
1 polymer ?
#
loop_
_entity_poly.entity_id
_entity_poly.type
_entity_poly.pdbx_seq_one_letter_code
_entity_poly.pdbx_strand_id
1 'polypeptide(L)'
;MDTQPKRRELDAGAVGGNNAFWKEVAVENSKDRDEYDRLVSQDGRFDAIDPGHIVLHDSEKLKHMWKEISAKYASAHARATQSGSHESDFYDFCNGQIEALYVSV
;
A
#
# COMPACT_ATOMS: atom_id res chain seq x y z
N MET A 1 -6.60 12.68 -25.59
CA MET A 1 -5.56 12.80 -24.54
C MET A 1 -6.23 12.40 -23.25
N ASP A 2 -5.81 11.30 -22.63
CA ASP A 2 -6.31 10.91 -21.32
C ASP A 2 -5.78 11.92 -20.30
N THR A 3 -6.66 12.76 -19.76
CA THR A 3 -6.29 13.75 -18.75
C THR A 3 -5.92 13.03 -17.46
N GLN A 4 -4.74 13.36 -16.89
CA GLN A 4 -4.32 12.78 -15.61
C GLN A 4 -5.28 13.22 -14.50
N PRO A 5 -5.78 12.29 -13.67
CA PRO A 5 -6.70 12.63 -12.59
C PRO A 5 -6.02 13.51 -11.53
N LYS A 6 -6.78 14.40 -10.91
CA LYS A 6 -6.28 15.26 -9.84
C LYS A 6 -6.02 14.43 -8.58
N ARG A 7 -5.07 14.87 -7.75
CA ARG A 7 -4.71 14.18 -6.51
C ARG A 7 -5.92 13.90 -5.60
N ARG A 8 -6.80 14.89 -5.44
CA ARG A 8 -8.05 14.74 -4.66
C ARG A 8 -8.97 13.61 -5.19
N GLU A 9 -9.01 13.40 -6.51
CA GLU A 9 -9.84 12.38 -7.14
C GLU A 9 -9.24 10.97 -6.95
N LEU A 10 -7.90 10.88 -6.94
CA LEU A 10 -7.16 9.69 -6.59
C LEU A 10 -7.36 9.33 -5.10
N ASP A 11 -7.19 10.30 -4.19
CA ASP A 11 -7.32 10.09 -2.74
C ASP A 11 -8.75 9.67 -2.36
N ALA A 12 -9.77 10.22 -3.04
CA ALA A 12 -11.16 9.81 -2.87
C ALA A 12 -11.47 8.43 -3.49
N GLY A 13 -10.53 7.83 -4.23
CA GLY A 13 -10.75 6.60 -4.99
C GLY A 13 -11.80 6.73 -6.10
N ALA A 14 -12.11 7.97 -6.51
CA ALA A 14 -13.23 8.33 -7.38
C ALA A 14 -12.97 8.02 -8.87
N VAL A 15 -11.75 7.61 -9.21
CA VAL A 15 -11.33 7.32 -10.59
C VAL A 15 -11.13 5.83 -10.81
N GLY A 16 -11.52 5.30 -11.98
CA GLY A 16 -11.33 3.89 -12.34
C GLY A 16 -9.85 3.49 -12.40
N GLY A 17 -9.56 2.18 -12.28
CA GLY A 17 -8.17 1.68 -12.32
C GLY A 17 -7.52 1.72 -13.70
N ASN A 18 -8.29 1.99 -14.75
CA ASN A 18 -7.78 2.11 -16.13
C ASN A 18 -7.45 3.55 -16.56
N ASN A 19 -7.38 4.50 -15.62
CA ASN A 19 -6.98 5.88 -15.92
C ASN A 19 -5.46 6.00 -16.14
N ALA A 20 -5.02 7.13 -16.69
CA ALA A 20 -3.61 7.38 -17.03
C ALA A 20 -2.63 7.15 -15.86
N PHE A 21 -2.98 7.60 -14.65
CA PHE A 21 -2.13 7.44 -13.46
C PHE A 21 -1.93 5.96 -13.12
N TRP A 22 -2.99 5.15 -13.04
CA TRP A 22 -2.85 3.73 -12.68
C TRP A 22 -2.19 2.91 -13.79
N LYS A 23 -2.34 3.31 -15.05
CA LYS A 23 -1.59 2.72 -16.17
C LYS A 23 -0.09 3.01 -16.06
N GLU A 24 0.29 4.24 -15.71
CA GLU A 24 1.68 4.59 -15.42
C GLU A 24 2.23 3.80 -14.23
N VAL A 25 1.45 3.66 -13.16
CA VAL A 25 1.82 2.82 -12.00
C VAL A 25 2.06 1.37 -12.41
N ALA A 26 1.20 0.79 -13.26
CA ALA A 26 1.39 -0.58 -13.75
C ALA A 26 2.67 -0.73 -14.58
N VAL A 27 2.98 0.26 -15.43
CA VAL A 27 4.24 0.30 -16.19
C VAL A 27 5.44 0.38 -15.24
N GLU A 28 5.44 1.31 -14.27
CA GLU A 28 6.55 1.42 -13.31
C GLU A 28 6.69 0.17 -12.42
N ASN A 29 5.60 -0.44 -11.96
CA ASN A 29 5.61 -1.66 -11.14
C ASN A 29 6.19 -2.87 -11.89
N SER A 30 6.21 -2.86 -13.23
CA SER A 30 6.79 -3.93 -14.03
C SER A 30 8.29 -3.79 -14.28
N LYS A 31 8.90 -2.67 -13.84
CA LYS A 31 10.31 -2.42 -14.06
C LYS A 31 11.14 -3.03 -12.94
N ASP A 32 12.20 -3.71 -13.35
CA ASP A 32 13.26 -4.14 -12.46
C ASP A 32 14.08 -2.92 -12.01
N ARG A 33 13.99 -2.62 -10.73
CA ARG A 33 14.52 -1.40 -10.11
C ARG A 33 15.07 -1.78 -8.74
N ASP A 34 16.39 -1.79 -8.61
CA ASP A 34 17.10 -2.11 -7.36
C ASP A 34 16.63 -1.30 -6.12
N GLU A 35 16.03 -0.13 -6.35
CA GLU A 35 15.42 0.71 -5.31
C GLU A 35 14.16 0.10 -4.68
N TYR A 36 13.45 -0.78 -5.41
CA TYR A 36 12.23 -1.47 -4.95
C TYR A 36 12.53 -2.87 -4.39
N ASP A 37 13.71 -3.41 -4.63
CA ASP A 37 14.15 -4.74 -4.18
C ASP A 37 14.48 -4.81 -2.68
N ARG A 38 14.20 -3.74 -1.93
CA ARG A 38 14.55 -3.60 -0.51
C ARG A 38 13.31 -3.31 0.31
N LEU A 39 13.19 -4.00 1.44
CA LEU A 39 12.20 -3.68 2.46
C LEU A 39 12.56 -2.34 3.11
N VAL A 40 11.57 -1.47 3.24
CA VAL A 40 11.71 -0.21 3.99
C VAL A 40 11.76 -0.48 5.50
N SER A 41 11.16 -1.58 5.95
CA SER A 41 11.15 -2.02 7.36
C SER A 41 12.12 -3.17 7.63
N GLN A 42 12.76 -3.14 8.79
CA GLN A 42 13.58 -4.23 9.33
C GLN A 42 12.81 -5.13 10.31
N ASP A 43 11.49 -4.99 10.38
CA ASP A 43 10.65 -5.85 11.22
C ASP A 43 10.69 -7.30 10.70
N GLY A 44 11.08 -8.24 11.57
CA GLY A 44 11.26 -9.66 11.22
C GLY A 44 9.98 -10.35 10.70
N ARG A 45 8.81 -9.73 10.89
CA ARG A 45 7.55 -10.19 10.25
C ARG A 45 7.62 -10.15 8.72
N PHE A 46 8.57 -9.41 8.15
CA PHE A 46 8.79 -9.32 6.70
C PHE A 46 9.96 -10.17 6.19
N ASP A 47 10.67 -10.93 7.03
CA ASP A 47 11.88 -11.68 6.65
C ASP A 47 11.68 -12.69 5.51
N ALA A 48 10.45 -13.18 5.33
CA ALA A 48 10.10 -14.13 4.28
C ALA A 48 9.66 -13.45 2.97
N ILE A 49 9.60 -12.12 2.91
CA ILE A 49 9.21 -11.36 1.73
C ILE A 49 10.46 -10.99 0.94
N ASP A 50 10.47 -11.34 -0.34
CA ASP A 50 11.48 -10.92 -1.32
C ASP A 50 10.89 -9.82 -2.22
N PRO A 51 11.20 -8.53 -2.00
CA PRO A 51 10.67 -7.44 -2.81
C PRO A 51 11.21 -7.42 -4.25
N GLY A 52 12.37 -8.05 -4.49
CA GLY A 52 12.94 -8.17 -5.83
C GLY A 52 12.19 -9.16 -6.73
N HIS A 53 11.31 -9.98 -6.14
CA HIS A 53 10.41 -10.81 -6.92
C HIS A 53 9.20 -10.01 -7.45
N ILE A 54 9.32 -9.53 -8.68
CA ILE A 54 8.26 -8.76 -9.34
C ILE A 54 7.06 -9.64 -9.67
N VAL A 55 5.92 -9.35 -9.03
CA VAL A 55 4.62 -9.91 -9.40
C VAL A 55 3.87 -8.92 -10.27
N LEU A 56 3.60 -9.31 -11.51
CA LEU A 56 2.90 -8.45 -12.47
C LEU A 56 1.40 -8.39 -12.17
N HIS A 57 0.88 -7.17 -12.11
CA HIS A 57 -0.53 -6.87 -11.94
C HIS A 57 -0.97 -5.81 -12.93
N ASP A 58 -2.22 -5.90 -13.40
CA ASP A 58 -2.81 -4.82 -14.18
C ASP A 58 -3.14 -3.60 -13.31
N SER A 59 -3.43 -2.49 -13.98
CA SER A 59 -3.70 -1.20 -13.34
C SER A 59 -4.96 -1.23 -12.45
N GLU A 60 -5.94 -2.07 -12.75
CA GLU A 60 -7.15 -2.22 -11.92
C GLU A 60 -6.85 -2.98 -10.64
N LYS A 61 -6.09 -4.07 -10.73
CA LYS A 61 -5.66 -4.86 -9.59
C LYS A 61 -4.76 -4.04 -8.66
N LEU A 62 -3.82 -3.28 -9.19
CA LEU A 62 -2.95 -2.38 -8.41
C LEU A 62 -3.78 -1.32 -7.66
N LYS A 63 -4.74 -0.67 -8.33
CA LYS A 63 -5.69 0.24 -7.66
C LYS A 63 -6.43 -0.46 -6.52
N HIS A 64 -6.94 -1.66 -6.79
CA HIS A 64 -7.73 -2.40 -5.81
C HIS A 64 -6.91 -2.73 -4.56
N MET A 65 -5.68 -3.25 -4.74
CA MET A 65 -4.76 -3.56 -3.64
C MET A 65 -4.42 -2.29 -2.84
N TRP A 66 -4.11 -1.18 -3.51
CA TRP A 66 -3.88 0.10 -2.84
C TRP A 66 -5.06 0.53 -1.96
N LYS A 67 -6.29 0.44 -2.49
CA LYS A 67 -7.50 0.81 -1.74
C LYS A 67 -7.70 -0.11 -0.53
N GLU A 68 -7.49 -1.40 -0.71
CA GLU A 68 -7.63 -2.41 0.34
C GLU A 68 -6.63 -2.16 1.47
N ILE A 69 -5.34 -2.04 1.13
CA ILE A 69 -4.25 -1.80 2.10
C ILE A 69 -4.46 -0.47 2.83
N SER A 70 -4.84 0.60 2.12
CA SER A 70 -5.12 1.90 2.71
C SER A 70 -6.28 1.84 3.71
N ALA A 71 -7.33 1.08 3.41
CA ALA A 71 -8.47 0.89 4.32
C ALA A 71 -8.09 0.09 5.57
N LYS A 72 -7.25 -0.94 5.42
CA LYS A 72 -6.71 -1.73 6.55
C LYS A 72 -5.86 -0.85 7.48
N TYR A 73 -4.95 -0.07 6.91
CA TYR A 73 -4.14 0.90 7.65
C TYR A 73 -5.02 1.93 8.39
N ALA A 74 -5.97 2.57 7.69
CA ALA A 74 -6.86 3.56 8.31
C ALA A 74 -7.65 2.98 9.49
N SER A 75 -8.09 1.73 9.36
CA SER A 75 -8.81 1.02 10.44
C SER A 75 -7.88 0.70 11.62
N ALA A 76 -6.65 0.26 11.38
CA ALA A 76 -5.64 0.00 12.41
C ALA A 76 -5.26 1.29 13.14
N HIS A 77 -5.03 2.37 12.39
CA HIS A 77 -4.70 3.68 12.92
C HIS A 77 -5.83 4.28 13.78
N ALA A 78 -7.09 4.12 13.38
CA ALA A 78 -8.23 4.55 14.20
C ALA A 78 -8.29 3.81 15.54
N ARG A 79 -8.04 2.48 15.55
CA ARG A 79 -7.97 1.68 16.77
C ARG A 79 -6.81 2.11 17.66
N ALA A 80 -5.62 2.28 17.09
CA ALA A 80 -4.43 2.71 17.81
C ALA A 80 -4.68 4.05 18.52
N THR A 81 -5.22 5.03 17.80
CA THR A 81 -5.55 6.37 18.32
C THR A 81 -6.61 6.32 19.43
N GLN A 82 -7.62 5.44 19.30
CA GLN A 82 -8.69 5.32 20.29
C GLN A 82 -8.24 4.61 21.59
N SER A 83 -7.26 3.73 21.50
CA SER A 83 -6.79 2.93 22.64
C SER A 83 -6.20 3.78 23.78
N GLY A 84 -5.61 4.94 23.46
CA GLY A 84 -5.00 5.85 24.43
C GLY A 84 -3.84 5.24 25.23
N SER A 85 -3.39 4.02 24.89
CA SER A 85 -2.32 3.29 25.59
C SER A 85 -1.00 3.49 24.87
N HIS A 86 0.06 3.80 25.63
CA HIS A 86 1.42 3.89 25.11
C HIS A 86 2.18 2.55 25.19
N GLU A 87 1.52 1.47 25.62
CA GLU A 87 2.17 0.17 25.88
C GLU A 87 2.01 -0.85 24.73
N SER A 88 1.12 -0.60 23.77
CA SER A 88 0.83 -1.52 22.66
C SER A 88 1.62 -1.17 21.39
N ASP A 89 2.12 -2.17 20.68
CA ASP A 89 2.73 -2.01 19.35
C ASP A 89 1.64 -1.67 18.32
N PHE A 90 1.96 -0.89 17.29
CA PHE A 90 1.00 -0.58 16.21
C PHE A 90 0.44 -1.85 15.58
N TYR A 91 1.27 -2.88 15.46
CA TYR A 91 0.88 -4.18 14.91
C TYR A 91 -0.29 -4.84 15.65
N ASP A 92 -0.42 -4.62 16.97
CA ASP A 92 -1.53 -5.15 17.76
C ASP A 92 -2.89 -4.60 17.24
N PHE A 93 -2.87 -3.39 16.67
CA PHE A 93 -4.03 -2.79 16.03
C PHE A 93 -4.21 -3.19 14.58
N CYS A 94 -3.22 -3.83 13.93
CA CYS A 94 -3.33 -4.36 12.57
C CYS A 94 -4.15 -5.66 12.48
N ASN A 95 -4.46 -6.32 13.61
CA ASN A 95 -5.25 -7.57 13.65
C ASN A 95 -4.67 -8.66 12.72
N GLY A 96 -3.35 -8.81 12.72
CA GLY A 96 -2.63 -9.78 11.89
C GLY A 96 -2.41 -9.35 10.43
N GLN A 97 -2.87 -8.17 10.02
CA GLN A 97 -2.70 -7.66 8.66
C GLN A 97 -1.33 -6.97 8.52
N ILE A 98 -0.29 -7.76 8.22
CA ILE A 98 1.10 -7.28 8.10
C ILE A 98 1.26 -6.20 7.02
N GLU A 99 0.41 -6.21 5.99
CA GLU A 99 0.38 -5.18 4.95
C GLU A 99 -0.05 -3.80 5.48
N ALA A 100 -0.85 -3.74 6.54
CA ALA A 100 -1.20 -2.49 7.20
C ALA A 100 -0.03 -1.94 8.03
N LEU A 101 0.76 -2.84 8.64
CA LEU A 101 1.99 -2.48 9.34
C LEU A 101 3.04 -1.95 8.35
N TYR A 102 3.16 -2.54 7.16
CA TYR A 102 4.13 -2.08 6.16
C TYR A 102 3.90 -0.63 5.69
N VAL A 103 2.65 -0.14 5.78
CA VAL A 103 2.29 1.25 5.41
C VAL A 103 2.57 2.24 6.54
N SER A 104 2.75 1.78 7.78
CA SER A 104 3.02 2.64 8.94
C SER A 104 4.50 2.98 9.13
N VAL A 105 5.38 2.46 8.26
CA VAL A 105 6.85 2.54 8.37
C VAL A 105 7.37 3.85 7.76
#